data_AF-A0AAD8BMG0-F1
#
_entry.id   AF-A0AAD8BMG0-F1
#
_cell.length_a   1.000
_cell.length_b   1.000
_cell.length_c   1.000
_cell.angle_alpha   90.00
_cell.angle_beta   90.00
_cell.angle_gamma   90.00
#
_symmetry.space_group_name_H-M   'P 1'
#
loop_
_entity.id
_entity.type
_entity.pdbx_description
1 polymer ?
#
loop_
_entity_poly.entity_id
_entity_poly.type
_entity_poly.pdbx_seq_one_letter_code
_entity_poly.pdbx_strand_id
1 'polypeptide(L)'
;MADVVKNNVARKIGVNFIKPNELLRGMARHPELCCIFITFMITFIIKYGTSFKSKPVTLPPKQPQYMFPPTSYVLDSPRGSLMPLIEVLNAQEFVFVMYYAPWCYKSKAARSEFLKAANYFKGQASQFCSVQTPS
;
A
#
# COMPACT_ATOMS: atom_id res chain seq x y z
N MET A 1 24.01 8.79 32.05
CA MET A 1 22.63 8.75 32.61
C MET A 1 21.75 7.62 32.03
N ALA A 2 22.08 7.01 30.89
CA ALA A 2 21.27 5.93 30.29
C ALA A 2 21.45 4.54 30.96
N ASP A 3 22.55 4.31 31.67
CA ASP A 3 22.85 2.98 32.25
C ASP A 3 22.16 2.70 33.60
N VAL A 4 21.81 3.75 34.35
CA VAL A 4 21.09 3.61 35.63
C VAL A 4 19.62 3.24 35.39
N VAL A 5 19.03 3.66 34.27
CA VAL A 5 17.62 3.38 33.95
C VAL A 5 17.44 1.91 33.52
N LYS A 6 18.36 1.36 32.73
CA LYS A 6 18.30 -0.05 32.29
C LYS A 6 18.37 -1.04 33.45
N ASN A 7 19.24 -0.77 34.43
CA ASN A 7 19.41 -1.64 35.59
C ASN A 7 18.20 -1.65 36.53
N ASN A 8 17.40 -0.57 36.56
CA ASN A 8 16.20 -0.49 37.39
C ASN A 8 14.97 -1.13 36.74
N VAL A 9 14.87 -1.15 35.40
CA VAL A 9 13.80 -1.86 34.69
C VAL A 9 13.97 -3.38 34.79
N ALA A 10 15.21 -3.87 34.67
CA ALA A 10 15.52 -5.31 34.78
C ALA A 10 15.27 -5.88 36.19
N ARG A 11 15.28 -5.05 37.24
CA ARG A 11 14.98 -5.46 38.62
C ARG A 11 13.49 -5.63 38.91
N LYS A 12 12.62 -4.97 38.14
CA LYS A 12 11.17 -4.90 38.44
C LYS A 12 10.36 -5.98 37.73
N ILE A 13 10.93 -6.60 36.69
CA ILE A 13 10.36 -7.77 36.04
C ILE A 13 11.16 -8.95 36.58
N GLY A 14 10.64 -9.61 37.61
CA GLY A 14 11.24 -10.79 38.24
C GLY A 14 11.27 -11.98 37.30
N VAL A 15 12.06 -11.89 36.23
CA VAL A 15 12.45 -13.04 35.42
C VAL A 15 13.59 -13.68 36.18
N ASN A 16 13.26 -14.66 37.03
CA ASN A 16 14.27 -15.54 37.62
C ASN A 16 15.07 -16.14 36.46
N PHE A 17 16.29 -15.64 36.27
CA PHE A 17 17.22 -16.14 35.25
C PHE A 17 17.67 -17.52 35.71
N ILE A 18 16.87 -18.54 35.35
CA ILE A 18 17.17 -19.94 35.63
C ILE A 18 18.52 -20.24 34.97
N LYS A 19 19.50 -20.65 35.79
CA LYS A 19 20.86 -20.94 35.33
C LYS A 19 20.80 -21.95 34.17
N PRO A 20 21.35 -21.64 32.98
CA PRO A 20 21.27 -22.51 31.81
C PRO A 20 21.85 -23.92 32.09
N ASN A 21 22.84 -24.02 32.98
CA ASN A 21 23.47 -25.29 33.35
C ASN A 21 22.55 -26.21 34.18
N GLU A 22 21.62 -25.66 34.99
CA GLU A 22 20.63 -26.46 35.72
C GLU A 22 19.48 -26.89 34.82
N LEU A 23 19.10 -26.05 33.86
CA LEU A 23 18.08 -26.37 32.85
C LEU A 23 18.57 -27.48 31.90
N LEU A 24 19.83 -27.42 31.48
CA LEU A 24 20.51 -28.47 30.69
C LEU A 24 20.62 -29.80 31.46
N ARG A 25 20.92 -29.74 32.77
CA ARG A 25 20.97 -30.93 33.64
C ARG A 25 19.59 -31.52 33.95
N GLY A 26 18.53 -30.71 33.91
CA GLY A 26 17.14 -31.15 33.97
C GLY A 26 16.67 -31.83 32.68
N MET A 27 17.05 -31.28 31.53
CA MET A 27 16.79 -31.88 30.20
C MET A 27 17.49 -33.23 30.00
N ALA A 28 18.61 -33.47 30.68
CA ALA A 28 19.36 -34.73 30.60
C ALA A 28 18.70 -35.92 31.31
N ARG A 29 17.64 -35.69 32.12
CA ARG A 29 17.02 -36.75 32.93
C ARG A 29 15.88 -37.48 32.21
N HIS A 30 15.20 -36.81 31.27
CA HIS A 30 14.14 -37.37 30.42
C HIS A 30 14.04 -36.56 29.10
N PRO A 31 15.07 -36.61 28.23
CA PRO A 31 15.14 -35.82 27.00
C PRO A 31 13.93 -36.04 26.08
N GLU A 32 13.34 -37.23 26.12
CA GLU A 32 12.13 -37.60 25.38
C GLU A 32 10.90 -36.76 25.73
N LEU A 33 10.68 -36.44 27.00
CA LEU A 33 9.51 -35.67 27.43
C LEU A 33 9.62 -34.20 27.00
N CYS A 34 10.79 -33.59 27.14
CA CYS A 34 11.02 -32.21 26.67
C CYS A 34 10.80 -32.09 25.16
N CYS A 35 11.30 -33.05 24.38
CA CYS A 35 11.08 -33.11 22.94
C CYS A 35 9.60 -33.25 22.57
N ILE A 36 8.83 -34.06 23.32
CA ILE A 36 7.38 -34.22 23.12
C ILE A 36 6.64 -32.90 23.40
N PHE A 37 6.93 -32.21 24.50
CA PHE A 37 6.31 -30.93 24.83
C PHE A 37 6.63 -29.84 23.81
N ILE A 38 7.87 -29.76 23.35
CA ILE A 38 8.29 -28.77 22.34
C ILE A 38 7.61 -29.06 21.00
N THR A 39 7.55 -30.33 20.58
CA THR A 39 6.88 -30.73 19.34
C THR A 39 5.39 -30.43 19.41
N PHE A 40 4.73 -30.72 20.55
CA PHE A 40 3.32 -30.41 20.75
C PHE A 40 3.05 -28.91 20.70
N MET A 41 3.90 -28.08 21.34
CA MET A 41 3.79 -26.62 21.29
C MET A 41 3.99 -26.08 19.88
N ILE A 42 4.96 -26.59 19.12
CA ILE A 42 5.19 -26.18 17.72
C ILE A 42 4.01 -26.59 16.84
N THR A 43 3.50 -27.82 16.99
CA THR A 43 2.30 -28.28 16.24
C THR A 43 1.07 -27.46 16.62
N PHE A 44 0.91 -27.09 17.89
CA PHE A 44 -0.17 -26.22 18.36
C PHE A 44 -0.04 -24.82 17.74
N ILE A 45 1.15 -24.21 17.76
CA ILE A 45 1.40 -22.91 17.13
C ILE A 45 1.17 -22.98 15.61
N ILE A 46 1.55 -24.06 14.93
CA ILE A 46 1.29 -24.19 13.48
C ILE A 46 -0.21 -24.36 13.23
N LYS A 47 -0.92 -25.16 14.02
CA LYS A 47 -2.37 -25.43 13.83
C LYS A 47 -3.23 -24.21 14.17
N TYR A 48 -2.92 -23.52 15.26
CA TYR A 48 -3.68 -22.38 15.78
C TYR A 48 -3.11 -21.02 15.35
N GLY A 49 -1.88 -20.97 14.85
CA GLY A 49 -1.17 -19.74 14.43
C GLY A 49 -1.16 -19.48 12.93
N THR A 50 -1.98 -20.18 12.13
CA THR A 50 -2.18 -19.89 10.69
C THR A 50 -2.82 -18.52 10.38
N SER A 51 -2.89 -17.62 11.37
CA SER A 51 -3.48 -16.27 11.26
C SER A 51 -2.55 -15.23 10.60
N PHE A 52 -1.39 -15.62 10.07
CA PHE A 52 -0.54 -14.76 9.23
C PHE A 52 -0.70 -15.05 7.73
N LYS A 53 -1.93 -15.37 7.28
CA LYS A 53 -2.21 -15.44 5.84
C LYS A 53 -2.12 -14.01 5.27
N SER A 54 -0.98 -13.68 4.67
CA SER A 54 -0.77 -12.43 3.94
C SER A 54 -1.92 -12.24 2.95
N LYS A 55 -2.59 -11.08 3.00
CA LYS A 55 -3.66 -10.76 2.05
C LYS A 55 -3.09 -10.89 0.63
N PRO A 56 -3.80 -11.54 -0.31
CA PRO A 56 -3.34 -11.65 -1.69
C PRO A 56 -3.09 -10.25 -2.26
N VAL A 57 -1.91 -10.05 -2.85
CA VAL A 57 -1.46 -8.75 -3.40
C VAL A 57 -2.23 -8.39 -4.68
N THR A 58 -3.00 -9.32 -5.22
CA THR A 58 -3.81 -9.14 -6.43
C THR A 58 -5.25 -8.82 -6.05
N LEU A 59 -5.55 -7.52 -5.98
CA LEU A 59 -6.94 -7.04 -6.02
C LEU A 59 -7.48 -7.17 -7.45
N PRO A 60 -8.76 -7.51 -7.65
CA PRO A 60 -9.38 -7.44 -8.96
C PRO A 60 -9.24 -6.01 -9.53
N PRO A 61 -9.08 -5.86 -10.86
CA PRO A 61 -8.88 -4.56 -11.48
C PRO A 61 -10.04 -3.63 -11.09
N LYS A 62 -9.70 -2.53 -10.42
CA LYS A 62 -10.68 -1.52 -10.04
C LYS A 62 -11.28 -0.94 -11.32
N GLN A 63 -12.61 -0.81 -11.36
CA GLN A 63 -13.30 -0.23 -12.51
C GLN A 63 -12.71 1.15 -12.89
N PRO A 64 -12.75 1.52 -14.18
CA PRO A 64 -12.27 2.81 -14.66
C PRO A 64 -12.96 3.92 -13.87
N GLN A 65 -12.15 4.73 -13.20
CA GLN A 65 -12.60 5.76 -12.28
C GLN A 65 -12.32 7.11 -12.91
N TYR A 66 -13.35 7.97 -12.96
CA TYR A 66 -13.18 9.36 -13.32
C TYR A 66 -12.16 10.01 -12.39
N MET A 67 -11.09 10.54 -12.99
CA MET A 67 -10.11 11.28 -12.23
C MET A 67 -10.53 12.73 -12.09
N PHE A 68 -11.28 13.29 -13.02
CA PHE A 68 -11.77 14.66 -12.94
C PHE A 68 -13.28 14.71 -12.72
N PRO A 69 -13.81 15.71 -11.99
CA PRO A 69 -15.25 15.87 -11.87
C PRO A 69 -15.83 16.32 -13.22
N PRO A 70 -17.04 15.88 -13.58
CA PRO A 70 -17.67 16.21 -14.86
C PRO A 70 -17.97 17.71 -15.03
N THR A 71 -17.93 18.49 -13.94
CA THR A 71 -18.09 19.95 -13.95
C THR A 71 -16.80 20.71 -14.23
N SER A 72 -15.67 20.02 -14.39
CA SER A 72 -14.38 20.69 -14.64
C SER A 72 -14.16 20.98 -16.13
N TYR A 73 -13.23 21.91 -16.41
CA TYR A 73 -12.80 22.26 -17.77
C TYR A 73 -11.93 21.20 -18.47
N VAL A 74 -11.74 20.05 -17.82
CA VAL A 74 -10.95 18.94 -18.35
C VAL A 74 -11.90 17.87 -18.87
N LEU A 75 -11.77 17.52 -20.15
CA LEU A 75 -12.51 16.42 -20.75
C LEU A 75 -11.88 15.09 -20.38
N ASP A 76 -12.54 14.31 -19.52
CA ASP A 76 -12.01 13.04 -19.01
C ASP A 76 -12.54 11.82 -19.78
N SER A 77 -11.63 10.98 -20.28
CA SER A 77 -11.91 9.72 -20.97
C SER A 77 -11.40 8.53 -20.13
N PRO A 78 -12.19 8.05 -19.15
CA PRO A 78 -11.76 6.99 -18.22
C PRO A 78 -11.69 5.60 -18.88
N ARG A 79 -12.30 5.42 -20.06
CA ARG A 79 -12.22 4.17 -20.84
C ARG A 79 -11.04 4.12 -21.80
N GLY A 80 -10.20 5.17 -21.82
CA GLY A 80 -9.11 5.28 -22.79
C GLY A 80 -9.60 5.50 -24.22
N SER A 81 -10.85 5.96 -24.41
CA SER A 81 -11.36 6.26 -25.76
C SER A 81 -10.68 7.51 -26.31
N LEU A 82 -10.10 7.39 -27.49
CA LEU A 82 -9.44 8.49 -28.20
C LEU A 82 -10.40 9.26 -29.12
N MET A 83 -11.60 8.76 -29.38
CA MET A 83 -12.57 9.44 -30.27
C MET A 83 -12.86 10.89 -29.84
N PRO A 84 -13.19 11.17 -28.55
CA PRO A 84 -13.44 12.54 -28.11
C PRO A 84 -12.19 13.43 -28.21
N LEU A 85 -11.00 12.83 -28.09
CA LEU A 85 -9.74 13.56 -28.20
C LEU A 85 -9.48 13.99 -29.64
N ILE A 86 -9.74 13.10 -30.61
CA ILE A 86 -9.58 13.40 -32.04
C ILE A 86 -10.52 14.53 -32.47
N GLU A 87 -11.76 14.52 -31.98
CA GLU A 87 -12.73 15.60 -32.23
C GLU A 87 -12.21 16.95 -31.71
N VAL A 88 -11.68 16.97 -30.48
CA VAL A 88 -11.09 18.17 -29.88
C VAL A 88 -9.84 18.64 -30.64
N LEU A 89 -8.98 17.72 -31.08
CA LEU A 89 -7.77 18.03 -31.85
C LEU A 89 -8.09 18.71 -33.18
N ASN A 90 -9.20 18.37 -33.81
CA ASN A 90 -9.62 19.02 -35.06
C ASN A 90 -10.29 20.38 -34.82
N ALA A 91 -10.84 20.62 -33.63
CA ALA A 91 -11.63 21.81 -33.31
C ALA A 91 -10.83 22.92 -32.60
N GLN A 92 -9.67 22.62 -32.03
CA GLN A 92 -8.89 23.53 -31.19
C GLN A 92 -7.46 23.67 -31.71
N GLU A 93 -6.91 24.87 -31.59
CA GLU A 93 -5.54 25.17 -32.05
C GLU A 93 -4.50 24.50 -31.14
N PHE A 94 -4.75 24.51 -29.83
CA PHE A 94 -3.88 23.88 -28.84
C PHE A 94 -4.66 22.89 -27.97
N VAL A 95 -4.10 21.70 -27.77
CA VAL A 95 -4.70 20.68 -26.91
C VAL A 95 -3.68 20.12 -25.95
N PHE A 96 -3.99 20.18 -24.66
CA PHE A 96 -3.19 19.58 -23.60
C PHE A 96 -3.80 18.23 -23.21
N VAL A 97 -3.03 17.16 -23.44
CA VAL A 97 -3.48 15.79 -23.14
C VAL A 97 -2.69 15.24 -21.97
N MET A 98 -3.39 14.80 -20.92
CA MET A 98 -2.77 14.11 -19.80
C MET A 98 -3.15 12.63 -19.78
N TYR A 99 -2.16 11.79 -20.07
CA TYR A 99 -2.26 10.34 -19.87
C TYR A 99 -2.05 10.00 -18.40
N TYR A 100 -2.99 9.26 -17.81
CA TYR A 100 -2.93 8.95 -16.39
C TYR A 100 -3.39 7.54 -16.06
N ALA A 101 -2.98 7.08 -14.88
CA ALA A 101 -3.46 5.88 -14.24
C ALA A 101 -4.15 6.24 -12.91
N PRO A 102 -5.40 5.80 -12.66
CA PRO A 102 -6.16 6.19 -11.46
C PRO A 102 -5.57 5.62 -10.16
N TRP A 103 -4.68 4.64 -10.27
CA TRP A 103 -3.99 4.01 -9.15
C TRP A 103 -2.63 4.65 -8.84
N CYS A 104 -2.06 5.43 -9.76
CA CYS A 104 -0.72 6.00 -9.59
C CYS A 104 -0.75 7.26 -8.71
N TYR A 105 0.17 7.32 -7.73
CA TYR A 105 0.33 8.47 -6.84
C TYR A 105 0.74 9.75 -7.59
N LYS A 106 1.70 9.66 -8.52
CA LYS A 106 2.18 10.82 -9.28
C LYS A 106 1.07 11.44 -10.12
N SER A 107 0.23 10.60 -10.73
CA SER A 107 -0.93 11.04 -11.51
C SER A 107 -1.95 11.81 -10.66
N LYS A 108 -2.21 11.32 -9.44
CA LYS A 108 -3.10 12.01 -8.48
C LYS A 108 -2.52 13.34 -8.02
N ALA A 109 -1.22 13.43 -7.81
CA ALA A 109 -0.55 14.67 -7.46
C ALA A 109 -0.59 15.70 -8.61
N ALA A 110 -0.37 15.26 -9.85
CA ALA A 110 -0.42 16.13 -11.03
C ALA A 110 -1.83 16.67 -11.34
N ARG A 111 -2.89 15.92 -10.95
CA ARG A 111 -4.29 16.29 -11.17
C ARG A 111 -4.63 17.72 -10.74
N SER A 112 -4.17 18.15 -9.56
CA SER A 112 -4.50 19.48 -9.03
C SER A 112 -3.88 20.60 -9.86
N GLU A 113 -2.63 20.44 -10.28
CA GLU A 113 -1.95 21.42 -11.12
C GLU A 113 -2.53 21.45 -12.53
N PHE A 114 -2.90 20.29 -13.07
CA PHE A 114 -3.58 20.21 -14.36
C PHE A 114 -4.95 20.92 -14.36
N LEU A 115 -5.73 20.78 -13.28
CA LEU A 115 -6.98 21.52 -13.10
C LEU A 115 -6.76 23.03 -13.00
N LYS A 116 -5.74 23.48 -12.27
CA LYS A 116 -5.40 24.90 -12.17
C LYS A 116 -5.05 25.48 -13.53
N ALA A 117 -4.23 24.78 -14.31
CA ALA A 117 -3.90 25.16 -15.68
C ALA A 117 -5.16 25.24 -16.56
N ALA A 118 -6.00 24.19 -16.55
CA ALA A 118 -7.24 24.19 -17.33
C ALA A 118 -8.17 25.36 -16.99
N ASN A 119 -8.27 25.74 -15.71
CA ASN A 119 -9.05 26.90 -15.28
C ASN A 119 -8.42 28.23 -15.70
N TYR A 120 -7.09 28.34 -15.69
CA TYR A 120 -6.38 29.55 -16.10
C TYR A 120 -6.53 29.83 -17.60
N PHE A 121 -6.49 28.78 -18.42
CA PHE A 121 -6.59 28.85 -19.88
C PHE A 121 -8.04 28.81 -20.40
N LYS A 122 -9.03 28.83 -19.49
CA LYS A 122 -10.44 28.79 -19.83
C LYS A 122 -10.81 29.99 -20.72
N GLY A 123 -11.43 29.71 -21.87
CA GLY A 123 -11.90 30.74 -22.81
C GLY A 123 -10.85 31.17 -23.84
N GLN A 124 -9.65 30.58 -23.82
CA GLN A 124 -8.70 30.65 -24.92
C GLN A 124 -8.92 29.48 -25.89
N ALA A 125 -8.28 29.49 -27.06
CA ALA A 125 -8.34 28.42 -28.06
C ALA A 125 -7.54 27.15 -27.66
N SER A 126 -7.57 26.82 -26.36
CA SER A 126 -6.84 25.71 -25.77
C SER A 126 -7.76 24.80 -24.96
N GLN A 127 -7.74 23.50 -25.26
CA GLN A 127 -8.57 22.50 -24.57
C GLN A 127 -7.71 21.53 -23.75
N PHE A 128 -8.20 21.15 -22.57
CA PHE A 128 -7.55 20.18 -21.69
C PHE A 128 -8.32 18.86 -21.71
N CYS A 129 -7.60 17.76 -21.94
CA CYS A 129 -8.15 16.41 -22.03
C CYS A 129 -7.34 15.45 -21.16
N SER A 130 -7.99 14.45 -20.58
CA SER A 130 -7.33 13.37 -19.86
C SER A 130 -7.75 12.01 -20.38
N VAL A 131 -6.78 11.11 -20.51
CA VAL A 131 -6.99 9.77 -21.05
C VAL A 131 -6.44 8.76 -20.07
N GLN A 132 -7.29 7.82 -19.64
CA GLN A 132 -6.84 6.71 -18.82
C GLN A 132 -6.05 5.71 -19.66
N THR A 133 -4.83 5.38 -19.22
CA THR A 133 -3.99 4.36 -19.87
C THR A 133 -4.39 2.95 -19.44
N PRO A 134 -4.43 1.97 -20.36
CA PRO A 134 -4.58 0.57 -19.99
C PRO A 134 -3.39 0.14 -19.10
N SER A 135 -3.69 -0.65 -18.07
CA SER A 135 -2.70 -1.22 -17.13
C SER A 135 -2.01 -2.43 -17.70
#